data_AF-A0A535X217-F1
#
_entry.id   AF-A0A535X217-F1
#
_cell.length_a   1.000
_cell.length_b   1.000
_cell.length_c   1.000
_cell.angle_alpha   90.00
_cell.angle_beta   90.00
_cell.angle_gamma   90.00
#
_symmetry.space_group_name_H-M   'P 1'
#
loop_
_entity.id
_entity.type
_entity.pdbx_description
1 polymer ?
#
loop_
_entity_poly.entity_id
_entity_poly.type
_entity_poly.pdbx_seq_one_letter_code
_entity_poly.pdbx_strand_id
1 'polypeptide(L)'
;YVSPEQAQGWPVDGRGDLYSLGAMLYELLTGQPPFRGDTPEAIARQHVHAAVVAPRRLRPQLSAATERIVLRALEKHPSRRFANAGEMRRALLGAAAQPKRSSPHPWSWTAPRRWWNWRVARPSSWTAPRSWNWAAPRSWIWVVAAAPLMLLLVVGAPRLATARQASVPRLAGQTVDAARHAAALAGLTLELQELPTQDTPAGVIVSQDPQADAHAPAGATVHALVSSGVTVPDITGQPCASARAAQATAGWSVKPARWRIANISEFGRIVAQDPAPGSVVPSKGQIAVQVAGPVGPC
;
A
#
# COMPACT_ATOMS: atom_id res chain seq x y z
N TYR A 1 -9.10 11.52 -6.20
CA TYR A 1 -10.06 10.38 -6.12
C TYR A 1 -9.28 9.11 -5.87
N VAL A 2 -9.84 8.16 -5.10
CA VAL A 2 -9.20 6.87 -4.80
C VAL A 2 -9.88 5.76 -5.59
N SER A 3 -9.10 4.81 -6.12
CA SER A 3 -9.64 3.65 -6.82
C SER A 3 -10.16 2.57 -5.84
N PRO A 4 -11.05 1.67 -6.27
CA PRO A 4 -11.57 0.58 -5.43
C PRO A 4 -10.46 -0.29 -4.82
N GLU A 5 -9.43 -0.63 -5.59
CA GLU A 5 -8.29 -1.42 -5.15
C GLU A 5 -7.41 -0.67 -4.13
N GLN A 6 -7.18 0.63 -4.33
CA GLN A 6 -6.48 1.47 -3.35
C GLN A 6 -7.25 1.57 -2.03
N ALA A 7 -8.57 1.74 -2.09
CA ALA A 7 -9.41 1.81 -0.90
C ALA A 7 -9.47 0.48 -0.12
N GLN A 8 -9.15 -0.64 -0.76
CA GLN A 8 -9.11 -1.98 -0.17
C GLN A 8 -7.69 -2.46 0.18
N GLY A 9 -6.65 -1.67 -0.12
CA GLY A 9 -5.25 -2.06 0.09
C GLY A 9 -4.76 -3.18 -0.84
N TRP A 10 -5.40 -3.38 -1.99
CA TRP A 10 -4.97 -4.36 -2.99
C TRP A 10 -3.83 -3.82 -3.86
N PRO A 11 -3.06 -4.69 -4.53
CA PRO A 11 -2.06 -4.25 -5.50
C PRO A 11 -2.67 -3.33 -6.57
N VAL A 12 -1.99 -2.21 -6.85
CA VAL A 12 -2.46 -1.16 -7.75
C VAL A 12 -1.55 -1.11 -8.97
N ASP A 13 -2.15 -1.04 -10.15
CA ASP A 13 -1.46 -0.76 -11.40
C ASP A 13 -1.97 0.56 -12.01
N GLY A 14 -1.48 0.91 -13.21
CA GLY A 14 -1.88 2.14 -13.90
C GLY A 14 -3.38 2.27 -14.20
N ARG A 15 -4.19 1.21 -14.05
CA ARG A 15 -5.65 1.28 -14.20
C ARG A 15 -6.33 1.93 -13.01
N GLY A 16 -5.65 2.04 -11.86
CA GLY A 16 -6.08 2.87 -10.73
C GLY A 16 -6.14 4.35 -11.11
N ASP A 17 -5.14 4.84 -11.85
CA ASP A 17 -5.11 6.22 -12.34
C ASP A 17 -6.22 6.48 -13.36
N LEU A 18 -6.54 5.50 -14.21
CA LEU A 18 -7.65 5.60 -15.17
C LEU A 18 -9.00 5.74 -14.46
N TYR A 19 -9.18 5.07 -13.32
CA TYR A 19 -10.36 5.23 -12.48
C TYR A 19 -10.43 6.63 -11.88
N SER A 20 -9.32 7.13 -11.33
CA SER A 20 -9.23 8.48 -10.75
C SER A 20 -9.53 9.57 -11.78
N LEU A 21 -9.00 9.42 -13.00
CA LEU A 21 -9.32 10.29 -14.13
C LEU A 21 -10.80 10.19 -14.53
N GLY A 22 -11.36 8.97 -14.56
CA GLY A 22 -12.78 8.75 -14.81
C GLY A 22 -13.68 9.48 -13.81
N ALA A 23 -13.32 9.47 -12.52
CA ALA A 23 -14.05 10.18 -11.47
C ALA A 23 -13.97 11.70 -11.64
N MET A 24 -12.81 12.24 -11.99
CA MET A 24 -12.66 13.67 -12.31
C MET A 24 -13.48 14.06 -13.53
N LEU A 25 -13.44 13.26 -14.60
CA LEU A 25 -14.24 13.50 -15.80
C LEU A 25 -15.73 13.48 -15.50
N TYR A 26 -16.18 12.54 -14.66
CA TYR A 26 -17.56 12.50 -14.19
C TYR A 26 -17.97 13.81 -13.53
N GLU A 27 -17.16 14.30 -12.60
CA GLU A 27 -17.43 15.54 -11.88
C GLU A 27 -17.43 16.76 -12.80
N LEU A 28 -16.44 16.87 -13.68
CA LEU A 28 -16.36 17.98 -14.65
C LEU A 28 -17.55 18.01 -15.61
N LEU A 29 -18.09 16.85 -15.98
CA LEU A 29 -19.20 16.76 -16.93
C LEU A 29 -20.57 16.97 -16.27
N THR A 30 -20.73 16.53 -15.02
CA THR A 30 -22.02 16.53 -14.32
C THR A 30 -22.15 17.63 -13.27
N GLY A 31 -21.04 18.28 -12.89
CA GLY A 31 -20.98 19.27 -11.81
C GLY A 31 -21.02 18.66 -10.40
N GLN A 32 -20.91 17.33 -10.27
CA GLN A 32 -20.89 16.66 -8.98
C GLN A 32 -20.06 15.36 -8.99
N PRO A 33 -19.44 14.97 -7.86
CA PRO A 33 -18.69 13.73 -7.77
C PRO A 33 -19.57 12.50 -8.03
N PRO A 34 -18.99 11.37 -8.49
CA PRO A 34 -19.73 10.13 -8.74
C PRO A 34 -20.36 9.53 -7.48
N PHE A 35 -19.81 9.82 -6.32
CA PHE A 35 -20.22 9.32 -5.01
C PHE A 35 -20.22 10.46 -3.98
N ARG A 36 -21.16 10.42 -3.03
CA ARG A 36 -21.33 11.43 -1.98
C ARG A 36 -21.69 10.76 -0.67
N GLY A 37 -21.16 11.25 0.43
CA GLY A 37 -21.47 10.76 1.77
C GLY A 37 -21.03 11.75 2.84
N ASP A 38 -21.56 11.57 4.04
CA ASP A 38 -21.29 12.48 5.16
C ASP A 38 -19.91 12.26 5.79
N THR A 39 -19.29 11.10 5.54
CA THR A 39 -17.95 10.75 6.02
C THR A 39 -17.03 10.23 4.90
N PRO A 40 -15.70 10.44 5.00
CA PRO A 40 -14.73 9.90 4.05
C PRO A 40 -14.82 8.38 3.89
N GLU A 41 -15.08 7.64 4.96
CA GLU A 41 -15.22 6.18 4.94
C GLU A 41 -16.48 5.75 4.18
N ALA A 42 -17.57 6.51 4.29
CA ALA A 42 -18.78 6.25 3.51
C ALA A 42 -18.53 6.46 2.01
N ILE A 43 -17.77 7.50 1.65
CA ILE A 43 -17.38 7.76 0.25
C ILE A 43 -16.45 6.65 -0.26
N ALA A 44 -15.45 6.23 0.52
CA ALA A 44 -14.56 5.12 0.16
C ALA A 44 -15.33 3.81 -0.08
N ARG A 45 -16.28 3.45 0.79
CA ARG A 45 -17.15 2.27 0.59
C ARG A 45 -17.98 2.36 -0.69
N GLN A 46 -18.49 3.54 -1.05
CA GLN A 46 -19.20 3.74 -2.31
C GLN A 46 -18.29 3.57 -3.52
N HIS A 47 -17.05 4.06 -3.43
CA HIS A 47 -16.04 3.82 -4.45
C HIS A 47 -15.79 2.31 -4.65
N VAL A 48 -15.88 1.48 -3.62
CA VAL A 48 -15.71 0.02 -3.73
C VAL A 48 -16.96 -0.69 -4.25
N HIS A 49 -18.13 -0.41 -3.69
CA HIS A 49 -19.33 -1.26 -3.88
C HIS A 49 -20.48 -0.60 -4.64
N ALA A 50 -20.60 0.73 -4.61
CA ALA A 50 -21.78 1.40 -5.15
C ALA A 50 -21.71 1.55 -6.67
N ALA A 51 -22.86 1.38 -7.32
CA ALA A 51 -23.00 1.67 -8.74
C ALA A 51 -22.98 3.19 -8.99
N VAL A 52 -22.29 3.61 -10.06
CA VAL A 52 -22.24 5.02 -10.47
C VAL A 52 -23.56 5.39 -11.14
N VAL A 53 -24.14 6.54 -10.77
CA VAL A 53 -25.29 7.10 -11.48
C VAL A 53 -24.86 7.53 -12.88
N ALA A 54 -25.51 7.03 -13.93
CA ALA A 54 -25.16 7.36 -15.31
C ALA A 54 -25.12 8.89 -15.56
N PRO A 55 -24.01 9.45 -16.09
CA PRO A 55 -23.87 10.90 -16.35
C PRO A 55 -25.03 11.52 -17.13
N ARG A 56 -25.63 10.80 -18.10
CA ARG A 56 -26.75 11.31 -18.90
C ARG A 56 -28.05 11.45 -18.11
N ARG A 57 -28.19 10.82 -16.94
CA ARG A 57 -29.31 11.12 -16.02
C ARG A 57 -29.22 12.52 -15.44
N LEU A 58 -28.01 13.03 -15.24
CA LEU A 58 -27.75 14.37 -14.72
C LEU A 58 -27.63 15.41 -15.83
N ARG A 59 -27.07 15.00 -16.98
CA ARG A 59 -26.88 15.84 -18.16
C ARG A 59 -27.32 15.09 -19.43
N PRO A 60 -28.61 15.09 -19.77
CA PRO A 60 -29.16 14.36 -20.93
C PRO A 60 -28.52 14.72 -22.27
N GLN A 61 -27.98 15.94 -22.34
CA GLN A 61 -27.26 16.53 -23.47
C GLN A 61 -25.92 15.83 -23.77
N LEU A 62 -25.36 15.08 -22.80
CA LEU A 62 -24.07 14.41 -22.95
C LEU A 62 -24.17 13.28 -23.98
N SER A 63 -23.14 13.13 -24.83
CA SER A 63 -23.11 12.06 -25.82
C SER A 63 -23.07 10.68 -25.15
N ALA A 64 -23.72 9.69 -25.76
CA ALA A 64 -23.68 8.30 -25.29
C ALA A 64 -22.25 7.72 -25.36
N ALA A 65 -21.41 8.20 -26.28
CA ALA A 65 -20.02 7.80 -26.37
C ALA A 65 -19.21 8.27 -25.13
N THR A 66 -19.36 9.53 -24.74
CA THR A 66 -18.69 10.09 -23.56
C THR A 66 -19.15 9.40 -22.28
N GLU A 67 -20.46 9.15 -22.14
CA GLU A 67 -21.00 8.40 -20.99
C GLU A 67 -20.36 7.01 -20.86
N ARG A 68 -20.31 6.24 -21.95
CA ARG A 68 -19.71 4.89 -21.93
C ARG A 68 -18.25 4.92 -21.52
N ILE A 69 -17.49 5.92 -21.95
CA ILE A 69 -16.07 6.08 -21.60
C ILE A 69 -15.93 6.35 -20.10
N VAL A 70 -16.72 7.28 -19.55
CA VAL A 70 -16.70 7.61 -18.12
C VAL A 70 -17.10 6.40 -17.28
N LEU A 71 -18.18 5.71 -17.65
CA LEU A 71 -18.66 4.53 -16.93
C LEU A 71 -17.65 3.38 -17.00
N ARG A 72 -17.01 3.15 -18.16
CA ARG A 72 -15.96 2.13 -18.29
C ARG A 72 -14.73 2.45 -17.46
N ALA A 73 -14.33 3.73 -17.37
CA ALA A 73 -13.24 4.14 -16.49
C ALA A 73 -13.57 3.93 -15.01
N LEU A 74 -14.84 4.10 -14.62
CA LEU A 74 -15.35 3.92 -13.26
C LEU A 74 -15.78 2.48 -12.92
N GLU A 75 -15.47 1.50 -13.77
CA GLU A 75 -15.70 0.09 -13.45
C GLU A 75 -14.96 -0.34 -12.19
N LYS A 76 -15.60 -1.15 -11.35
CA LYS A 76 -15.01 -1.56 -10.07
C LYS A 76 -13.84 -2.51 -10.27
N HIS A 77 -13.99 -3.49 -11.16
CA HIS A 77 -12.92 -4.41 -11.48
C HIS A 77 -11.96 -3.82 -12.52
N PRO A 78 -10.64 -3.73 -12.24
CA PRO A 78 -9.65 -3.19 -13.17
C PRO A 78 -9.62 -3.88 -14.54
N SER A 79 -9.99 -5.17 -14.62
CA SER A 79 -10.08 -5.92 -15.88
C SER A 79 -11.16 -5.43 -16.84
N ARG A 80 -12.21 -4.75 -16.34
CA ARG A 80 -13.30 -4.18 -17.15
C ARG A 80 -13.05 -2.75 -17.60
N ARG A 81 -11.99 -2.11 -17.09
CA ARG A 81 -11.59 -0.74 -17.47
C ARG A 81 -10.89 -0.73 -18.83
N PHE A 82 -10.32 0.42 -19.18
CA PHE A 82 -9.34 0.51 -20.27
C PHE A 82 -8.06 -0.21 -19.86
N ALA A 83 -7.42 -0.90 -20.80
CA ALA A 83 -6.19 -1.63 -20.54
C ALA A 83 -5.03 -0.69 -20.18
N ASN A 84 -5.02 0.52 -20.77
CA ASN A 84 -4.01 1.56 -20.54
C ASN A 84 -4.52 2.96 -20.96
N ALA A 85 -3.74 4.00 -20.63
CA ALA A 85 -4.05 5.39 -20.94
C ALA A 85 -4.15 5.67 -22.45
N GLY A 86 -3.39 4.95 -23.29
CA GLY A 86 -3.45 5.11 -24.75
C GLY A 86 -4.79 4.67 -25.34
N GLU A 87 -5.38 3.60 -24.82
CA GLU A 87 -6.73 3.16 -25.18
C GLU A 87 -7.79 4.20 -24.77
N MET A 88 -7.73 4.68 -23.52
CA MET A 88 -8.67 5.69 -23.01
C MET A 88 -8.57 7.00 -23.80
N ARG A 89 -7.36 7.45 -24.13
CA ARG A 89 -7.13 8.65 -24.95
C ARG A 89 -7.77 8.53 -26.33
N ARG A 90 -7.57 7.41 -27.03
CA ARG A 90 -8.19 7.17 -28.35
C ARG A 90 -9.71 7.19 -28.27
N ALA A 91 -10.28 6.59 -27.24
CA ALA A 91 -11.73 6.62 -27.02
C ALA A 91 -12.24 8.05 -26.79
N LEU A 92 -11.56 8.85 -25.96
CA LEU A 92 -11.92 10.25 -25.70
C LEU A 92 -11.85 11.11 -26.96
N LEU A 93 -10.78 10.99 -27.74
CA LEU A 93 -10.63 11.71 -29.01
C LEU A 93 -11.71 11.32 -30.02
N GLY A 94 -12.02 10.02 -30.13
CA GLY A 94 -13.10 9.53 -30.98
C GLY A 94 -14.49 9.99 -30.54
N ALA A 95 -14.72 10.18 -29.23
CA ALA A 95 -15.95 10.77 -28.72
C ALA A 95 -16.03 12.29 -28.98
N ALA A 96 -14.91 13.00 -28.90
CA ALA A 96 -14.83 14.43 -29.16
C ALA A 96 -15.03 14.78 -30.66
N ALA A 97 -14.64 13.88 -31.56
CA ALA A 97 -14.81 14.05 -33.01
C ALA A 97 -16.25 13.82 -33.50
N GLN A 98 -17.15 13.29 -32.65
CA GLN A 98 -18.55 13.09 -33.03
C GLN A 98 -19.29 14.44 -33.12
N PRO A 99 -20.15 14.63 -34.14
CA PRO A 99 -20.91 15.86 -34.28
C PRO A 99 -21.76 16.09 -33.03
N LYS A 100 -21.54 17.23 -32.37
CA LYS A 100 -22.36 17.63 -31.23
C LYS A 100 -23.78 17.83 -31.74
N ARG A 101 -24.76 17.08 -31.21
CA ARG A 101 -26.18 17.44 -31.39
C ARG A 101 -26.37 18.80 -30.72
N SER A 102 -26.40 19.85 -31.53
CA SER A 102 -26.70 21.21 -31.13
C SER A 102 -28.16 21.27 -30.69
N SER A 103 -28.39 21.02 -29.40
CA SER A 103 -29.56 21.60 -28.74
C SER A 103 -29.18 23.03 -28.35
N PRO A 104 -29.97 24.06 -28.67
CA PRO A 104 -29.76 25.39 -28.14
C PRO A 104 -29.71 25.28 -26.63
N HIS A 105 -28.55 25.53 -26.02
CA HIS A 105 -28.44 25.50 -24.58
C HIS A 105 -29.05 26.81 -24.06
N PRO A 106 -30.14 26.80 -23.28
CA PRO A 106 -30.75 28.04 -22.78
C PRO A 106 -29.92 28.73 -21.69
N TRP A 107 -28.72 28.22 -21.37
CA TRP A 107 -27.86 28.81 -20.35
C TRP A 107 -26.67 29.51 -20.99
N SER A 108 -26.69 30.84 -20.97
CA SER A 108 -25.49 31.65 -20.84
C SER A 108 -24.81 31.30 -19.51
N TRP A 109 -23.48 31.38 -19.47
CA TRP A 109 -22.74 31.27 -18.22
C TRP A 109 -23.13 32.40 -17.26
N THR A 110 -24.18 32.18 -16.47
CA THR A 110 -24.38 32.86 -15.19
C THR A 110 -24.13 31.80 -14.12
N ALA A 111 -22.88 31.71 -13.69
CA ALA A 111 -22.52 30.85 -12.58
C ALA A 111 -23.37 31.26 -11.36
N PRO A 112 -24.21 30.36 -10.79
CA PRO A 112 -24.85 30.69 -9.53
C PRO A 112 -23.73 30.92 -8.50
N ARG A 113 -23.74 32.09 -7.85
CA ARG A 113 -22.75 32.60 -6.88
C ARG A 113 -22.59 31.74 -5.60
N ARG A 114 -22.95 30.45 -5.64
CA ARG A 114 -23.09 29.54 -4.50
C ARG A 114 -22.52 28.14 -4.79
N TRP A 115 -21.40 28.06 -5.52
CA TRP A 115 -20.71 26.81 -5.87
C TRP A 115 -19.94 26.13 -4.72
N TRP A 116 -20.20 26.50 -3.45
CA TRP A 116 -19.65 25.82 -2.27
C TRP A 116 -20.60 25.90 -1.06
N ASN A 117 -21.52 24.94 -0.88
CA ASN A 117 -22.35 24.82 0.32
C ASN A 117 -22.33 23.38 0.86
N TRP A 118 -21.38 23.09 1.75
CA TRP A 118 -21.36 21.87 2.59
C TRP A 118 -22.46 21.85 3.69
N ARG A 119 -23.41 22.79 3.68
CA ARG A 119 -24.51 22.82 4.67
C ARG A 119 -25.66 21.91 4.27
N VAL A 120 -25.43 20.61 4.43
CA VAL A 120 -26.50 19.71 4.87
C VAL A 120 -26.58 19.88 6.40
N ALA A 121 -27.76 20.26 6.89
CA ALA A 121 -28.22 20.31 8.29
C ALA A 121 -27.22 20.69 9.41
N ARG A 122 -27.32 21.92 9.93
CA ARG A 122 -26.82 22.24 11.29
C ARG A 122 -27.94 21.90 12.29
N PRO A 123 -27.70 21.10 13.35
CA PRO A 123 -28.67 20.94 14.45
C PRO A 123 -28.92 22.29 15.15
N SER A 124 -30.17 22.53 15.56
CA SER A 124 -30.75 23.82 15.95
C SER A 124 -30.29 24.38 17.31
N SER A 125 -29.30 23.80 17.98
CA SER A 125 -28.89 24.19 19.33
C SER A 125 -27.59 25.01 19.42
N TRP A 126 -27.05 25.48 18.29
CA TRP A 126 -25.81 26.26 18.33
C TRP A 126 -26.07 27.77 18.45
N THR A 127 -26.12 28.29 19.68
CA THR A 127 -26.09 29.73 19.95
C THR A 127 -24.67 30.27 19.83
N ALA A 128 -24.41 31.09 18.81
CA ALA A 128 -23.13 31.77 18.62
C ALA A 128 -22.99 32.98 19.58
N PRO A 129 -21.83 33.20 20.23
CA PRO A 129 -21.60 34.42 20.99
C PRO A 129 -21.41 35.66 20.11
N ARG A 130 -21.62 36.81 20.74
CA ARG A 130 -21.83 38.17 20.21
C ARG A 130 -20.77 38.68 19.23
N SER A 131 -21.32 39.26 18.16
CA SER A 131 -20.81 40.34 17.30
C SER A 131 -19.33 40.32 16.93
N TRP A 132 -19.04 39.74 15.76
CA TRP A 132 -17.87 40.07 14.97
C TRP A 132 -18.25 41.12 13.91
N ASN A 133 -17.81 42.34 14.13
CA ASN A 133 -17.89 43.50 13.23
C ASN A 133 -16.78 43.43 12.17
N TRP A 134 -17.16 43.27 10.90
CA TRP A 134 -16.28 43.11 9.73
C TRP A 134 -15.90 44.47 9.12
N ALA A 135 -15.41 45.39 9.94
CA ALA A 135 -14.82 46.64 9.46
C ALA A 135 -13.45 46.86 10.15
N ALA A 136 -12.46 46.05 9.75
CA ALA A 136 -11.05 46.33 10.04
C ALA A 136 -10.16 45.76 8.92
N PRO A 137 -9.09 46.47 8.55
CA PRO A 137 -8.37 46.29 7.28
C PRO A 137 -7.64 44.94 7.18
N ARG A 138 -7.42 44.51 5.94
CA ARG A 138 -7.07 43.15 5.45
C ARG A 138 -5.70 42.57 5.89
N SER A 139 -5.18 42.90 7.07
CA SER A 139 -3.89 42.39 7.58
C SER A 139 -4.00 41.39 8.74
N TRP A 140 -5.16 41.22 9.38
CA TRP A 140 -5.33 40.33 10.54
C TRP A 140 -5.66 38.87 10.20
N ILE A 141 -6.07 38.57 8.96
CA ILE A 141 -6.33 37.19 8.49
C ILE A 141 -5.05 36.33 8.58
N TRP A 142 -3.88 36.93 8.36
CA TRP A 142 -2.61 36.24 8.55
C TRP A 142 -2.27 36.02 10.03
N VAL A 143 -2.69 36.90 10.93
CA VAL A 143 -2.40 36.77 12.37
C VAL A 143 -3.32 35.74 13.04
N VAL A 144 -4.57 35.59 12.61
CA VAL A 144 -5.53 34.59 13.14
C VAL A 144 -5.55 33.28 12.35
N ALA A 145 -4.97 33.20 11.14
CA ALA A 145 -4.58 31.92 10.51
C ALA A 145 -3.22 31.44 11.03
N ALA A 146 -2.28 32.37 11.29
CA ALA A 146 -1.03 32.03 11.93
C ALA A 146 -1.21 31.70 13.41
N ALA A 147 -2.15 32.28 14.17
CA ALA A 147 -2.26 31.97 15.61
C ALA A 147 -2.70 30.53 15.94
N PRO A 148 -3.69 29.88 15.30
CA PRO A 148 -4.02 28.48 15.52
C PRO A 148 -3.11 27.54 14.74
N LEU A 149 -2.46 27.97 13.65
CA LEU A 149 -1.36 27.21 13.01
C LEU A 149 -0.09 27.28 13.87
N MET A 150 0.18 28.41 14.52
CA MET A 150 1.26 28.64 15.48
C MET A 150 0.92 28.00 16.82
N LEU A 151 -0.34 27.95 17.26
CA LEU A 151 -0.80 27.24 18.46
C LEU A 151 -0.88 25.73 18.21
N LEU A 152 -1.22 25.25 17.00
CA LEU A 152 -0.97 23.87 16.58
C LEU A 152 0.52 23.60 16.35
N LEU A 153 1.37 24.60 16.12
CA LEU A 153 2.85 24.51 16.11
C LEU A 153 3.50 24.77 17.50
N VAL A 154 2.72 25.10 18.54
CA VAL A 154 3.23 25.42 19.90
C VAL A 154 2.66 24.47 20.95
N VAL A 155 1.43 23.97 20.75
CA VAL A 155 0.73 22.98 21.62
C VAL A 155 0.62 21.60 20.94
N GLY A 156 0.61 21.52 19.60
CA GLY A 156 0.51 20.28 18.83
C GLY A 156 1.71 19.91 17.95
N ALA A 157 2.65 20.84 17.72
CA ALA A 157 4.01 20.46 17.42
C ALA A 157 4.62 20.02 18.74
N PRO A 158 5.61 19.12 18.70
CA PRO A 158 6.55 19.10 19.80
C PRO A 158 6.93 20.56 20.02
N ARG A 159 6.92 21.05 21.28
CA ARG A 159 7.64 22.28 21.62
C ARG A 159 8.90 22.26 20.76
N LEU A 160 9.17 23.33 20.00
CA LEU A 160 10.34 23.47 19.13
C LEU A 160 11.63 23.42 19.97
N ALA A 161 11.86 22.31 20.67
CA ALA A 161 13.14 21.67 20.74
C ALA A 161 13.46 21.40 19.28
N THR A 162 14.41 22.15 18.73
CA THR A 162 15.15 21.77 17.54
C THR A 162 15.43 20.27 17.68
N ALA A 163 14.62 19.42 17.04
CA ALA A 163 14.75 17.99 17.18
C ALA A 163 16.10 17.68 16.58
N ARG A 164 17.07 17.36 17.45
CA ARG A 164 18.47 17.15 17.10
C ARG A 164 18.45 16.13 15.96
N GLN A 165 18.84 16.53 14.76
CA GLN A 165 18.85 15.61 13.62
C GLN A 165 19.93 14.56 13.90
N ALA A 166 19.55 13.29 13.87
CA ALA A 166 20.46 12.17 14.01
C ALA A 166 20.68 11.58 12.62
N SER A 167 21.93 11.28 12.28
CA SER A 167 22.25 10.54 11.06
C SER A 167 21.81 9.08 11.25
N VAL A 168 21.05 8.57 10.29
CA VAL A 168 20.58 7.19 10.31
C VAL A 168 21.77 6.26 10.04
N PRO A 169 22.15 5.39 11.00
CA PRO A 169 23.25 4.45 10.80
C PRO A 169 22.88 3.41 9.74
N ARG A 170 23.91 2.83 9.11
CA ARG A 170 23.73 1.71 8.19
C ARG A 170 23.43 0.43 8.98
N LEU A 171 22.16 0.03 9.00
CA LEU A 171 21.64 -1.20 9.61
C LEU A 171 21.53 -2.35 8.60
N ALA A 172 21.39 -2.05 7.30
CA ALA A 172 21.38 -3.06 6.24
C ALA A 172 22.67 -3.90 6.25
N GLY A 173 22.52 -5.22 6.22
CA GLY A 173 23.60 -6.20 6.32
C GLY A 173 24.06 -6.52 7.75
N GLN A 174 23.50 -5.86 8.78
CA GLN A 174 23.79 -6.17 10.18
C GLN A 174 22.83 -7.21 10.75
N THR A 175 23.24 -7.86 11.85
CA THR A 175 22.34 -8.67 12.68
C THR A 175 21.30 -7.79 13.37
N VAL A 176 20.14 -8.35 13.68
CA VAL A 176 19.08 -7.63 14.43
C VAL A 176 19.62 -7.04 15.74
N ASP A 177 20.47 -7.77 16.46
CA ASP A 177 21.03 -7.31 17.73
C ASP A 177 21.99 -6.13 17.55
N ALA A 178 22.90 -6.22 16.57
CA ALA A 178 23.81 -5.13 16.23
C ALA A 178 23.04 -3.88 15.76
N ALA A 179 21.98 -4.09 14.98
CA ALA A 179 21.15 -3.00 14.48
C ALA A 179 20.32 -2.33 15.58
N ARG A 180 19.78 -3.11 16.54
CA ARG A 180 19.13 -2.56 17.73
C ARG A 180 20.08 -1.72 18.55
N HIS A 181 21.31 -2.19 18.75
CA HIS A 181 22.34 -1.42 19.45
C HIS A 181 22.71 -0.14 18.70
N ALA A 182 22.91 -0.20 17.38
CA ALA A 182 23.22 0.96 16.56
C ALA A 182 22.07 1.99 16.53
N ALA A 183 20.82 1.54 16.42
CA ALA A 183 19.64 2.40 16.49
C ALA A 183 19.52 3.06 17.88
N ALA A 184 19.74 2.32 18.97
CA ALA A 184 19.71 2.86 20.32
C ALA A 184 20.79 3.94 20.55
N LEU A 185 22.01 3.74 20.04
CA LEU A 185 23.10 4.73 20.10
C LEU A 185 22.77 5.99 19.30
N ALA A 186 22.06 5.86 18.18
CA ALA A 186 21.60 6.97 17.37
C ALA A 186 20.32 7.64 17.92
N GLY A 187 19.73 7.10 18.99
CA GLY A 187 18.46 7.57 19.55
C GLY A 187 17.27 7.35 18.62
N LEU A 188 17.29 6.28 17.82
CA LEU A 188 16.24 5.91 16.86
C LEU A 188 15.46 4.69 17.36
N THR A 189 14.19 4.59 16.98
CA THR A 189 13.33 3.45 17.29
C THR A 189 13.36 2.46 16.13
N LEU A 190 13.57 1.17 16.37
CA LEU A 190 13.64 0.16 15.32
C LEU A 190 12.37 -0.70 15.29
N GLU A 191 11.66 -0.68 14.17
CA GLU A 191 10.51 -1.56 13.91
C GLU A 191 10.90 -2.62 12.88
N LEU A 192 10.74 -3.90 13.24
CA LEU A 192 11.17 -5.02 12.41
C LEU A 192 9.98 -5.64 11.70
N GLN A 193 10.13 -5.89 10.40
CA GLN A 193 9.19 -6.65 9.61
C GLN A 193 9.89 -7.83 8.95
N GLU A 194 9.38 -9.05 9.14
CA GLU A 194 10.00 -10.26 8.61
C GLU A 194 9.64 -10.46 7.13
N LEU A 195 10.65 -10.72 6.29
CA LEU A 195 10.49 -11.15 4.90
C LEU A 195 11.05 -12.57 4.69
N PRO A 196 10.34 -13.44 3.96
CA PRO A 196 10.86 -14.74 3.53
C PRO A 196 11.83 -14.56 2.36
N THR A 197 13.12 -14.52 2.64
CA THR A 197 14.19 -14.42 1.63
C THR A 197 14.90 -15.75 1.41
N GLN A 198 15.39 -15.97 0.19
CA GLN A 198 16.10 -17.21 -0.19
C GLN A 198 17.62 -17.11 -0.04
N ASP A 199 18.18 -15.89 -0.08
CA ASP A 199 19.63 -15.69 -0.24
C ASP A 199 20.32 -15.15 1.02
N THR A 200 19.57 -14.88 2.09
CA THR A 200 20.10 -14.22 3.29
C THR A 200 19.70 -15.02 4.53
N PRO A 201 20.64 -15.40 5.41
CA PRO A 201 20.33 -16.08 6.67
C PRO A 201 19.37 -15.28 7.56
N ALA A 202 18.61 -15.99 8.40
CA ALA A 202 17.66 -15.38 9.32
C ALA A 202 18.36 -14.42 10.29
N GLY A 203 17.66 -13.34 10.65
CA GLY A 203 18.14 -12.38 11.64
C GLY A 203 19.10 -11.34 11.08
N VAL A 204 19.24 -11.23 9.76
CA VAL A 204 19.98 -10.16 9.08
C VAL A 204 19.01 -9.16 8.46
N ILE A 205 19.30 -7.87 8.58
CA ILE A 205 18.50 -6.82 7.95
C ILE A 205 18.84 -6.74 6.46
N VAL A 206 17.82 -6.94 5.63
CA VAL A 206 17.90 -6.92 4.16
C VAL A 206 17.79 -5.48 3.65
N SER A 207 16.89 -4.70 4.24
CA SER A 207 16.72 -3.29 3.87
C SER A 207 16.19 -2.48 5.04
N GLN A 208 16.39 -1.17 4.96
CA GLN A 208 15.95 -0.21 5.96
C GLN A 208 15.29 0.99 5.27
N ASP A 209 14.33 1.60 5.93
CA ASP A 209 13.73 2.87 5.56
C ASP A 209 13.54 3.72 6.83
N PRO A 210 14.16 4.92 6.95
CA PRO A 210 14.99 5.63 5.98
C PRO A 210 16.33 4.96 5.61
N GLN A 211 16.86 5.28 4.43
CA GLN A 211 18.16 4.79 3.96
C GLN A 211 19.32 5.22 4.87
N ALA A 212 20.42 4.48 4.82
CA ALA A 212 21.64 4.84 5.55
C ALA A 212 22.09 6.26 5.18
N ASP A 213 22.68 6.96 6.14
CA ASP A 213 23.19 8.34 6.01
C ASP A 213 22.10 9.41 5.80
N ALA A 214 20.81 9.03 5.76
CA ALA A 214 19.71 9.99 5.77
C ALA A 214 19.63 10.74 7.12
N HIS A 215 19.12 11.97 7.09
CA HIS A 215 18.86 12.75 8.30
C HIS A 215 17.44 12.52 8.78
N ALA A 216 17.29 11.97 9.98
CA ALA A 216 16.02 11.76 10.63
C ALA A 216 15.94 12.55 11.95
N PRO A 217 14.75 12.95 12.40
CA PRO A 217 14.58 13.50 13.74
C PRO A 217 15.07 12.50 14.80
N ALA A 218 15.75 12.98 15.86
CA ALA A 218 16.01 12.14 17.03
C ALA A 218 14.69 11.52 17.54
N GLY A 219 14.68 10.21 17.75
CA GLY A 219 13.50 9.43 18.13
C GLY A 219 12.70 8.87 16.94
N ALA A 220 13.07 9.13 15.69
CA ALA A 220 12.37 8.62 14.53
C ALA A 220 12.37 7.08 14.46
N THR A 221 11.29 6.52 13.92
CA THR A 221 11.16 5.09 13.67
C THR A 221 11.80 4.71 12.35
N VAL A 222 12.72 3.75 12.39
CA VAL A 222 13.32 3.11 11.22
C VAL A 222 12.62 1.77 11.03
N HIS A 223 12.00 1.59 9.87
CA HIS A 223 11.42 0.31 9.47
C HIS A 223 12.53 -0.54 8.83
N ALA A 224 12.82 -1.69 9.42
CA ALA A 224 13.83 -2.61 8.92
C ALA A 224 13.20 -3.95 8.51
N LEU A 225 13.50 -4.38 7.29
CA LEU A 225 13.11 -5.67 6.77
C LEU A 225 14.15 -6.72 7.17
N VAL A 226 13.75 -7.72 7.93
CA VAL A 226 14.61 -8.79 8.44
C VAL A 226 14.39 -10.05 7.62
N SER A 227 15.47 -10.71 7.23
CA SER A 227 15.40 -12.04 6.64
C SER A 227 14.87 -13.06 7.66
N SER A 228 13.94 -13.89 7.20
CA SER A 228 13.49 -15.12 7.89
C SER A 228 14.03 -16.41 7.24
N GLY A 229 15.09 -16.32 6.45
CA GLY A 229 15.69 -17.47 5.77
C GLY A 229 16.34 -18.47 6.74
N VAL A 230 16.04 -19.76 6.63
CA VAL A 230 16.61 -20.79 7.49
C VAL A 230 17.84 -21.40 6.83
N THR A 231 18.94 -21.51 7.59
CA THR A 231 20.13 -22.24 7.15
C THR A 231 19.85 -23.74 7.16
N VAL A 232 20.18 -24.41 6.07
CA VAL A 232 19.99 -25.85 5.89
C VAL A 232 21.02 -26.61 6.72
N PRO A 233 20.59 -27.39 7.73
CA PRO A 233 21.51 -28.19 8.52
C PRO A 233 22.06 -29.37 7.71
N ASP A 234 23.21 -29.89 8.13
CA ASP A 234 23.72 -31.15 7.62
C ASP A 234 22.96 -32.31 8.27
N ILE A 235 22.11 -32.97 7.48
CA ILE A 235 21.37 -34.18 7.87
C ILE A 235 21.90 -35.42 7.14
N THR A 236 23.01 -35.29 6.40
CA THR A 236 23.65 -36.44 5.75
C THR A 236 24.18 -37.43 6.79
N GLY A 237 24.09 -38.71 6.47
CA GLY A 237 24.46 -39.79 7.38
C GLY A 237 23.50 -40.00 8.55
N GLN A 238 22.45 -39.20 8.75
CA GLN A 238 21.47 -39.43 9.82
C GLN A 238 20.35 -40.39 9.39
N PRO A 239 19.71 -41.12 10.33
CA PRO A 239 18.48 -41.86 10.06
C PRO A 239 17.32 -40.91 9.70
N CYS A 240 16.43 -41.32 8.80
CA CYS A 240 15.28 -40.48 8.42
C CYS A 240 14.38 -40.05 9.58
N ALA A 241 14.23 -40.89 10.61
CA ALA A 241 13.46 -40.53 11.80
C ALA A 241 14.06 -39.31 12.55
N SER A 242 15.40 -39.21 12.59
CA SER A 242 16.11 -38.07 13.18
C SER A 242 15.88 -36.80 12.36
N ALA A 243 15.93 -36.91 11.02
CA ALA A 243 15.68 -35.78 10.15
C ALA A 243 14.24 -35.22 10.29
N ARG A 244 13.23 -36.09 10.44
CA ARG A 244 11.85 -35.65 10.74
C ARG A 244 11.72 -35.01 12.13
N ALA A 245 12.43 -35.50 13.12
CA ALA A 245 12.43 -34.90 14.44
C ALA A 245 13.08 -33.49 14.42
N ALA A 246 14.18 -33.33 13.67
CA ALA A 246 14.83 -32.04 13.45
C ALA A 246 13.95 -31.06 12.66
N GLN A 247 13.11 -31.56 11.75
CA GLN A 247 12.13 -30.75 11.02
C GLN A 247 11.14 -30.04 11.96
N ALA A 248 10.67 -30.74 13.00
CA ALA A 248 9.61 -30.24 13.89
C ALA A 248 10.02 -28.97 14.66
N THR A 249 11.32 -28.77 14.88
CA THR A 249 11.85 -27.63 15.65
C THR A 249 12.50 -26.55 14.78
N ALA A 250 12.84 -26.84 13.52
CA ALA A 250 13.74 -25.99 12.75
C ALA A 250 13.09 -25.20 11.60
N GLY A 251 11.75 -25.24 11.46
CA GLY A 251 11.02 -24.34 10.56
C GLY A 251 11.23 -24.59 9.06
N TRP A 252 11.73 -25.76 8.66
CA TRP A 252 11.81 -26.27 7.28
C TRP A 252 11.01 -27.59 7.16
N SER A 253 10.96 -28.20 5.97
CA SER A 253 10.26 -29.46 5.72
C SER A 253 11.04 -30.43 4.83
N VAL A 254 10.94 -31.74 5.06
CA VAL A 254 11.59 -32.76 4.20
C VAL A 254 10.61 -33.19 3.08
N LYS A 255 11.07 -33.21 1.83
CA LYS A 255 10.31 -33.83 0.73
C LYS A 255 10.43 -35.36 0.78
N PRO A 256 9.43 -36.09 0.26
CA PRO A 256 9.50 -37.55 0.16
C PRO A 256 10.83 -38.02 -0.43
N ALA A 257 11.51 -38.87 0.32
CA ALA A 257 12.84 -39.34 -0.03
C ALA A 257 12.85 -40.12 -1.36
N ARG A 258 13.87 -39.88 -2.20
CA ARG A 258 14.20 -40.78 -3.32
C ARG A 258 15.23 -41.81 -2.85
N TRP A 259 15.04 -43.07 -3.19
CA TRP A 259 16.00 -44.11 -2.82
C TRP A 259 17.20 -44.14 -3.78
N ARG A 260 18.37 -44.50 -3.26
CA ARG A 260 19.58 -44.77 -4.04
C ARG A 260 20.16 -46.12 -3.62
N ILE A 261 20.67 -46.88 -4.60
CA ILE A 261 21.37 -48.14 -4.33
C ILE A 261 22.61 -47.83 -3.48
N ALA A 262 22.75 -48.53 -2.37
CA ALA A 262 23.79 -48.32 -1.37
C ALA A 262 24.16 -49.64 -0.70
N ASN A 263 25.20 -49.63 0.14
CA ASN A 263 25.55 -50.79 0.96
C ASN A 263 24.45 -51.04 2.02
N ILE A 264 24.19 -52.30 2.35
CA ILE A 264 23.17 -52.70 3.32
C ILE A 264 23.41 -52.09 4.71
N SER A 265 24.68 -51.84 5.08
CA SER A 265 25.05 -51.17 6.32
C SER A 265 24.59 -49.71 6.40
N GLU A 266 24.23 -49.10 5.28
CA GLU A 266 23.80 -47.71 5.18
C GLU A 266 22.28 -47.58 5.03
N PHE A 267 21.54 -48.70 4.94
CA PHE A 267 20.11 -48.68 4.69
C PHE A 267 19.33 -47.83 5.71
N GLY A 268 18.41 -47.00 5.21
CA GLY A 268 17.60 -46.10 6.03
C GLY A 268 18.30 -44.81 6.46
N ARG A 269 19.54 -44.57 6.02
CA ARG A 269 20.29 -43.33 6.26
C ARG A 269 20.22 -42.40 5.06
N ILE A 270 20.23 -41.09 5.32
CA ILE A 270 20.27 -40.05 4.29
C ILE A 270 21.67 -40.04 3.66
N VAL A 271 21.74 -40.25 2.35
CA VAL A 271 23.01 -40.27 1.59
C VAL A 271 23.28 -38.97 0.84
N ALA A 272 22.23 -38.19 0.56
CA ALA A 272 22.36 -36.88 -0.04
C ALA A 272 21.18 -36.00 0.36
N GLN A 273 21.40 -34.70 0.37
CA GLN A 273 20.38 -33.67 0.59
C GLN A 273 20.52 -32.58 -0.46
N ASP A 274 19.40 -31.94 -0.80
CA ASP A 274 19.32 -30.82 -1.71
C ASP A 274 18.28 -29.82 -1.17
N PRO A 275 18.66 -28.56 -0.88
CA PRO A 275 19.96 -27.95 -1.16
C PRO A 275 21.08 -28.35 -0.18
N ALA A 276 22.33 -28.05 -0.57
CA ALA A 276 23.53 -28.48 0.15
C ALA A 276 23.56 -27.96 1.60
N PRO A 277 24.22 -28.68 2.53
CA PRO A 277 24.42 -28.19 3.89
C PRO A 277 25.01 -26.77 3.90
N GLY A 278 24.46 -25.88 4.73
CA GLY A 278 24.87 -24.48 4.84
C GLY A 278 24.23 -23.52 3.82
N SER A 279 23.45 -24.04 2.86
CA SER A 279 22.59 -23.19 2.00
C SER A 279 21.47 -22.52 2.81
N VAL A 280 20.88 -21.46 2.27
CA VAL A 280 19.75 -20.76 2.89
C VAL A 280 18.48 -21.09 2.11
N VAL A 281 17.40 -21.41 2.82
CA VAL A 281 16.08 -21.61 2.25
C VAL A 281 15.09 -20.68 2.94
N PRO A 282 14.01 -20.23 2.27
CA PRO A 282 12.99 -19.43 2.94
C PRO A 282 12.35 -20.21 4.10
N SER A 283 11.80 -19.50 5.08
CA SER A 283 11.03 -20.11 6.17
C SER A 283 9.93 -21.03 5.61
N LYS A 284 9.80 -22.23 6.18
CA LYS A 284 8.96 -23.35 5.69
C LYS A 284 9.41 -23.94 4.34
N GLY A 285 10.64 -23.65 3.92
CA GLY A 285 11.26 -24.24 2.74
C GLY A 285 11.39 -25.76 2.81
N GLN A 286 11.47 -26.40 1.66
CA GLN A 286 11.51 -27.86 1.55
C GLN A 286 12.90 -28.36 1.14
N ILE A 287 13.46 -29.33 1.87
CA ILE A 287 14.72 -30.01 1.60
C ILE A 287 14.42 -31.38 1.01
N ALA A 288 14.92 -31.67 -0.18
CA ALA A 288 14.87 -33.00 -0.76
C ALA A 288 15.99 -33.86 -0.19
N VAL A 289 15.68 -35.12 0.12
CA VAL A 289 16.66 -36.08 0.64
C VAL A 289 16.70 -37.33 -0.22
N GLN A 290 17.87 -37.94 -0.31
CA GLN A 290 18.05 -39.27 -0.87
C GLN A 290 18.46 -40.24 0.23
N VAL A 291 17.91 -41.45 0.19
CA VAL A 291 18.08 -42.45 1.26
C VAL A 291 18.66 -43.73 0.70
N ALA A 292 19.57 -44.34 1.43
CA ALA A 292 20.19 -45.61 1.07
C ALA A 292 19.19 -46.77 1.17
N GLY A 293 19.07 -47.53 0.07
CA GLY A 293 18.29 -48.77 0.00
C GLY A 293 16.80 -48.59 -0.29
N PRO A 294 16.08 -49.69 -0.59
CA PRO A 294 14.64 -49.68 -0.82
C PRO A 294 13.90 -49.55 0.52
N VAL A 295 13.87 -48.35 1.06
CA VAL A 295 13.15 -48.02 2.28
C VAL A 295 11.93 -47.16 1.97
N GLY A 296 10.90 -47.26 2.81
CA GLY A 296 9.67 -46.46 2.67
C GLY A 296 9.96 -44.95 2.70
N PRO A 297 9.00 -44.10 2.27
CA PRO A 297 9.20 -42.67 2.21
C PRO A 297 9.54 -42.09 3.59
N CYS A 298 10.54 -41.21 3.59
CA CYS A 298 10.72 -40.23 4.65
C CYS A 298 9.64 -39.16 4.47
#